data_AF-A0AAD1XEN0-F1
#
_entry.id   AF-A0AAD1XEN0-F1
#
_cell.length_a   1.000
_cell.length_b   1.000
_cell.length_c   1.000
_cell.angle_alpha   90.00
_cell.angle_beta   90.00
_cell.angle_gamma   90.00
#
_symmetry.space_group_name_H-M   'P 1'
#
loop_
_entity.id
_entity.type
_entity.pdbx_description
1 polymer ?
#
loop_
_entity_poly.entity_id
_entity_poly.type
_entity_poly.pdbx_seq_one_letter_code
_entity_poly.pdbx_strand_id
1 'polypeptide(L)'
;MNLSNSQDEEESRERSIIESNGEAPRADDSSLRVPESRIRRNGFGAPYGAPLITTVLVVLLEITTFGLFIVPYLQKMLSTQLFVIILAIWVSLYLINLVLVLATMLKDPTDPKVYEYRKDQSIVTNKYCDYCASYTELKAKHCRSCERCVKDFDHHCIWLNNCIGHNNYRYFFSCLMLYTVLSYAFIIVSILCVINPHKNSLFSFEEVVIIWVSTLIFIKVIFCILQTALFVFHVFLLLNNMTTYEFINKDRRKVKDSSKLEKSIEKSQQINVFNFLAHYEDRNSPQTSPKKKNIQLNNMPNHVLVDSQVGPITEKEPEEP
;
A
#
# COMPACT_ATOMS: atom_id res chain seq x y z
N MET A 1 -18.96 -13.27 30.98
CA MET A 1 -17.74 -14.03 30.62
C MET A 1 -16.70 -13.03 30.15
N ASN A 2 -15.60 -12.93 30.89
CA ASN A 2 -14.63 -11.83 30.86
C ASN A 2 -13.87 -11.75 29.53
N LEU A 3 -14.23 -10.76 28.70
CA LEU A 3 -13.52 -10.37 27.48
C LEU A 3 -12.39 -9.35 27.74
N SER A 4 -12.33 -8.77 28.96
CA SER A 4 -11.29 -7.79 29.33
C SER A 4 -9.95 -8.45 29.65
N ASN A 5 -9.95 -9.56 30.40
CA ASN A 5 -8.70 -10.25 30.79
C ASN A 5 -7.93 -10.84 29.60
N SER A 6 -8.60 -11.24 28.51
CA SER A 6 -7.93 -11.80 27.33
C SER A 6 -7.21 -10.74 26.49
N GLN A 7 -7.70 -9.49 26.51
CA GLN A 7 -7.06 -8.37 25.80
C GLN A 7 -5.83 -7.89 26.59
N ASP A 8 -5.93 -7.84 27.92
CA ASP A 8 -4.83 -7.45 28.79
C ASP A 8 -3.68 -8.48 28.76
N GLU A 9 -4.00 -9.77 28.66
CA GLU A 9 -3.01 -10.84 28.52
C GLU A 9 -2.31 -10.82 27.15
N GLU A 10 -3.02 -10.53 26.06
CA GLU A 10 -2.46 -10.37 24.72
C GLU A 10 -1.53 -9.15 24.64
N GLU A 11 -1.93 -8.04 25.27
CA GLU A 11 -1.13 -6.81 25.36
C GLU A 11 0.14 -6.99 26.21
N SER A 12 0.07 -7.80 27.29
CA SER A 12 1.24 -8.16 28.10
C SER A 12 2.24 -9.03 27.34
N ARG A 13 1.73 -9.94 26.50
CA ARG A 13 2.53 -10.87 25.71
C ARG A 13 3.26 -10.14 24.58
N GLU A 14 2.61 -9.17 23.94
CA GLU A 14 3.23 -8.29 22.95
C GLU A 14 4.34 -7.42 23.56
N ARG A 15 4.17 -6.89 24.79
CA ARG A 15 5.22 -6.14 25.50
C ARG A 15 6.47 -6.99 25.77
N SER A 16 6.31 -8.24 26.20
CA SER A 16 7.46 -9.14 26.46
C SER A 16 8.26 -9.53 25.20
N ILE A 17 7.61 -9.55 24.03
CA ILE A 17 8.27 -9.79 22.73
C ILE A 17 9.06 -8.54 22.26
N ILE A 18 8.63 -7.35 22.67
CA ILE A 18 9.33 -6.08 22.37
C ILE A 18 10.58 -5.94 23.24
N GLU A 19 10.53 -6.34 24.51
CA GLU A 19 11.67 -6.25 25.45
C GLU A 19 12.77 -7.30 25.18
N SER A 20 12.45 -8.43 24.57
CA SER A 20 13.42 -9.51 24.28
C SER A 20 14.18 -9.34 22.95
N ASN A 21 13.77 -8.41 22.09
CA ASN A 21 14.46 -8.09 20.85
C ASN A 21 15.32 -6.84 21.05
N GLY A 22 16.53 -7.06 21.59
CA GLY A 22 17.75 -6.26 21.48
C GLY A 22 17.62 -4.75 21.27
N GLU A 23 18.19 -4.00 22.23
CA GLU A 23 18.55 -2.58 22.16
C GLU A 23 18.46 -1.95 20.77
N ALA A 24 17.55 -0.98 20.62
CA ALA A 24 17.51 -0.13 19.45
C ALA A 24 18.91 0.47 19.17
N PRO A 25 19.36 0.53 17.90
CA PRO A 25 20.67 1.07 17.58
C PRO A 25 20.85 2.47 18.16
N ARG A 26 22.00 2.71 18.82
CA ARG A 26 22.34 4.02 19.40
C ARG A 26 22.20 5.12 18.36
N ALA A 27 21.54 6.19 18.76
CA ALA A 27 21.01 7.27 17.94
C ALA A 27 22.01 8.20 17.20
N ASP A 28 23.28 7.83 17.09
CA ASP A 28 24.35 8.71 16.60
C ASP A 28 25.03 8.23 15.31
N ASP A 29 24.66 7.06 14.78
CA ASP A 29 25.30 6.63 13.53
C ASP A 29 24.66 7.31 12.30
N SER A 30 25.02 8.58 12.09
CA SER A 30 24.68 9.36 10.90
C SER A 30 25.12 8.69 9.60
N SER A 31 26.04 7.72 9.66
CA SER A 31 26.48 6.95 8.50
C SER A 31 25.44 5.93 7.99
N LEU A 32 24.44 5.56 8.83
CA LEU A 32 23.34 4.66 8.46
C LEU A 32 22.15 5.37 7.80
N ARG A 33 22.04 6.70 7.91
CA ARG A 33 20.95 7.44 7.27
C ARG A 33 21.24 7.55 5.78
N VAL A 34 20.27 7.18 4.95
CA VAL A 34 20.34 7.47 3.50
C VAL A 34 20.54 8.98 3.33
N PRO A 35 21.63 9.43 2.66
CA PRO A 35 21.87 10.83 2.38
C PRO A 35 20.63 11.47 1.77
N GLU A 36 20.24 12.64 2.28
CA GLU A 36 19.05 13.36 1.84
C GLU A 36 19.03 13.62 0.33
N SER A 37 20.23 13.70 -0.29
CA SER A 37 20.44 13.82 -1.73
C SER A 37 19.98 12.61 -2.56
N ARG A 38 19.81 11.43 -1.97
CA ARG A 38 19.32 10.22 -2.65
C ARG A 38 17.80 10.01 -2.53
N ILE A 39 17.15 10.74 -1.61
CA ILE A 39 15.71 10.59 -1.36
C ILE A 39 14.91 11.29 -2.46
N ARG A 40 14.17 10.51 -3.25
CA ARG A 40 13.27 11.05 -4.27
C ARG A 40 11.97 11.51 -3.62
N ARG A 41 11.79 12.82 -3.42
CA ARG A 41 10.59 13.38 -2.78
C ARG A 41 9.35 13.43 -3.68
N ASN A 42 9.52 13.49 -4.99
CA ASN A 42 8.40 13.65 -5.93
C ASN A 42 8.69 12.98 -7.29
N GLY A 43 7.70 13.05 -8.19
CA GLY A 43 7.73 12.48 -9.53
C GLY A 43 8.77 13.08 -10.49
N PHE A 44 9.34 14.23 -10.16
CA PHE A 44 10.33 14.92 -10.99
C PHE A 44 11.77 14.60 -10.60
N GLY A 45 11.98 13.80 -9.55
CA GLY A 45 13.30 13.31 -9.17
C GLY A 45 13.83 12.27 -10.17
N ALA A 46 15.08 12.44 -10.58
CA ALA A 46 15.81 11.46 -11.40
C ALA A 46 16.04 10.13 -10.62
N PRO A 47 16.22 8.99 -11.31
CA PRO A 47 16.18 8.80 -12.76
C PRO A 47 14.75 8.72 -13.31
N TYR A 48 14.59 9.16 -14.56
CA TYR A 48 13.35 9.00 -15.32
C TYR A 48 13.34 7.66 -16.04
N GLY A 49 12.36 6.81 -15.71
CA GLY A 49 12.16 5.54 -16.41
C GLY A 49 11.51 5.73 -17.77
N ALA A 50 11.73 4.77 -18.68
CA ALA A 50 11.04 4.70 -19.97
C ALA A 50 9.50 4.85 -19.86
N PRO A 51 8.80 4.27 -18.85
CA PRO A 51 7.35 4.43 -18.71
C PRO A 51 6.89 5.89 -18.62
N LEU A 52 7.57 6.73 -17.85
CA LEU A 52 7.22 8.16 -17.73
C LEU A 52 7.39 8.88 -19.07
N ILE A 53 8.50 8.64 -19.76
CA ILE A 53 8.80 9.23 -21.07
C ILE A 53 7.72 8.80 -22.07
N THR A 54 7.40 7.50 -22.11
CA THR A 54 6.34 6.94 -22.95
C THR A 54 4.99 7.61 -22.66
N THR A 55 4.61 7.82 -21.39
CA THR A 55 3.37 8.52 -21.04
C THR A 55 3.35 9.92 -21.63
N VAL A 56 4.43 10.70 -21.47
CA VAL A 56 4.51 12.06 -22.03
C VAL A 56 4.37 12.05 -23.55
N LEU A 57 5.09 11.15 -24.25
CA LEU A 57 5.03 11.04 -25.70
C LEU A 57 3.64 10.64 -26.20
N VAL A 58 2.99 9.68 -25.54
CA VAL A 58 1.63 9.25 -25.90
C VAL A 58 0.62 10.39 -25.69
N VAL A 59 0.69 11.13 -24.58
CA VAL A 59 -0.20 12.28 -24.35
C VAL A 59 0.01 13.38 -25.39
N LEU A 60 1.25 13.69 -25.76
CA LEU A 60 1.54 14.67 -26.82
C LEU A 60 0.99 14.22 -28.17
N LEU A 61 1.13 12.92 -28.49
CA LEU A 61 0.56 12.33 -29.70
C LEU A 61 -0.97 12.42 -29.70
N GLU A 62 -1.62 12.15 -28.58
CA GLU A 62 -3.08 12.25 -28.42
C GLU A 62 -3.57 13.68 -28.62
N ILE A 63 -2.94 14.67 -27.96
CA ILE A 63 -3.29 16.10 -28.10
C ILE A 63 -3.12 16.55 -29.56
N THR A 64 -2.02 16.16 -30.20
CA THR A 64 -1.73 16.51 -31.60
C THR A 64 -2.78 15.89 -32.53
N THR A 65 -3.11 14.62 -32.35
CA THR A 65 -4.13 13.93 -33.14
C THR A 65 -5.51 14.57 -32.96
N PHE A 66 -5.87 14.90 -31.72
CA PHE A 66 -7.13 15.58 -31.42
C PHE A 66 -7.21 16.94 -32.12
N GLY A 67 -6.17 17.78 -31.98
CA GLY A 67 -6.13 19.12 -32.56
C GLY A 67 -6.15 19.12 -34.09
N LEU A 68 -5.41 18.21 -34.73
CA LEU A 68 -5.29 18.19 -36.19
C LEU A 68 -6.48 17.54 -36.90
N PHE A 69 -7.09 16.51 -36.32
CA PHE A 69 -8.10 15.70 -37.01
C PHE A 69 -9.50 15.81 -36.40
N ILE A 70 -9.62 15.86 -35.08
CA ILE A 70 -10.92 15.82 -34.40
C ILE A 70 -11.54 17.22 -34.31
N VAL A 71 -10.76 18.24 -33.95
CA VAL A 71 -11.27 19.62 -33.81
C VAL A 71 -11.87 20.14 -35.11
N PRO A 72 -11.23 20.00 -36.29
CA PRO A 72 -11.82 20.48 -37.55
C PRO A 72 -13.10 19.73 -37.95
N TYR A 73 -13.19 18.43 -37.63
CA TYR A 73 -14.42 17.65 -37.83
C TYR A 73 -15.58 18.19 -36.98
N LEU A 74 -15.32 18.40 -35.68
CA LEU A 74 -16.34 18.94 -34.77
C LEU A 74 -16.83 20.32 -35.21
N GLN A 75 -15.94 21.17 -35.72
CA GLN A 75 -16.29 22.49 -36.23
C GLN A 75 -17.23 22.44 -37.44
N LYS A 76 -17.07 21.44 -38.33
CA LYS A 76 -17.96 21.26 -39.48
C LYS A 76 -19.31 20.62 -39.12
N MET A 77 -19.33 19.78 -38.09
CA MET A 77 -20.52 19.04 -37.70
C MET A 77 -21.48 19.87 -36.82
N LEU A 78 -20.94 20.73 -35.98
CA LEU A 78 -21.68 21.46 -34.94
C LEU A 78 -21.91 22.92 -35.34
N SER A 79 -22.92 23.55 -34.75
CA SER A 79 -23.03 25.02 -34.79
C SER A 79 -21.82 25.65 -34.09
N THR A 80 -21.39 26.85 -34.52
CA THR A 80 -20.22 27.52 -33.94
C THR A 80 -20.32 27.68 -32.42
N GLN A 81 -21.51 28.03 -31.91
CA GLN A 81 -21.74 28.17 -30.46
C GLN A 81 -21.54 26.84 -29.74
N LEU A 82 -22.15 25.76 -30.25
CA LEU A 82 -22.04 24.44 -29.64
C LEU A 82 -20.61 23.88 -29.70
N PHE A 83 -19.92 24.09 -30.83
CA PHE A 83 -18.51 23.74 -31.00
C PHE A 83 -17.62 24.41 -29.94
N VAL A 84 -17.76 25.73 -29.76
CA VAL A 84 -16.96 26.49 -28.77
C VAL A 84 -17.22 25.99 -27.35
N ILE A 85 -18.48 25.72 -27.00
CA ILE A 85 -18.86 25.21 -25.67
C ILE A 85 -18.23 23.83 -25.44
N ILE A 86 -18.37 22.90 -26.39
CA ILE A 86 -17.83 21.54 -26.26
C ILE A 86 -16.30 21.57 -26.16
N LEU A 87 -15.65 22.38 -27.01
CA LEU A 87 -14.19 22.52 -26.97
C LEU A 87 -13.72 23.12 -25.65
N ALA A 88 -14.40 24.13 -25.11
CA ALA A 88 -14.06 24.75 -23.83
C ALA A 88 -14.21 23.75 -22.68
N ILE A 89 -15.28 22.96 -22.65
CA ILE A 89 -15.48 21.88 -21.66
C ILE A 89 -14.34 20.86 -21.76
N TRP A 90 -14.04 20.40 -22.98
CA TRP A 90 -13.00 19.41 -23.22
C TRP A 90 -11.63 19.89 -22.73
N VAL A 91 -11.22 21.09 -23.14
CA VAL A 91 -9.96 21.72 -22.72
C VAL A 91 -9.93 21.88 -21.21
N SER A 92 -11.03 22.32 -20.59
CA SER A 92 -11.11 22.49 -19.13
C SER A 92 -10.92 21.16 -18.39
N LEU A 93 -11.56 20.09 -18.84
CA LEU A 93 -11.42 18.76 -18.23
C LEU A 93 -9.99 18.21 -18.38
N TYR A 94 -9.34 18.43 -19.53
CA TYR A 94 -7.93 18.07 -19.72
C TYR A 94 -6.98 18.87 -18.82
N LEU A 95 -7.22 20.18 -18.67
CA LEU A 95 -6.45 21.02 -17.75
C LEU A 95 -6.63 20.59 -16.29
N ILE A 96 -7.86 20.27 -15.88
CA ILE A 96 -8.14 19.71 -14.55
C ILE A 96 -7.39 18.40 -14.37
N ASN A 97 -7.43 17.50 -15.37
CA ASN A 97 -6.71 16.23 -15.29
C ASN A 97 -5.19 16.44 -15.18
N LEU A 98 -4.62 17.36 -15.96
CA LEU A 98 -3.21 17.75 -15.87
C LEU A 98 -2.85 18.25 -14.47
N VAL A 99 -3.66 19.12 -13.88
CA VAL A 99 -3.45 19.60 -12.51
C VAL A 99 -3.49 18.44 -11.50
N LEU A 100 -4.41 17.48 -11.65
CA LEU A 100 -4.48 16.30 -10.77
C LEU A 100 -3.27 15.38 -10.93
N VAL A 101 -2.79 15.15 -12.16
CA VAL A 101 -1.56 14.39 -12.43
C VAL A 101 -0.36 15.08 -11.79
N LEU A 102 -0.20 16.39 -12.03
CA LEU A 102 0.88 17.18 -11.44
C LEU A 102 0.79 17.18 -9.91
N ALA A 103 -0.39 17.32 -9.33
CA ALA A 103 -0.59 17.24 -7.88
C ALA A 103 -0.17 15.87 -7.34
N THR A 104 -0.50 14.78 -8.03
CA THR A 104 -0.09 13.41 -7.66
C THR A 104 1.42 13.25 -7.71
N MET A 105 2.07 13.80 -8.73
CA MET A 105 3.53 13.74 -8.91
C MET A 105 4.27 14.63 -7.92
N LEU A 106 3.81 15.85 -7.65
CA LEU A 106 4.49 16.84 -6.82
C LEU A 106 4.36 16.56 -5.32
N LYS A 107 3.24 15.98 -4.90
CA LYS A 107 3.01 15.75 -3.47
C LYS A 107 3.96 14.69 -2.95
N ASP A 108 4.59 14.99 -1.81
CA ASP A 108 5.49 14.07 -1.12
C ASP A 108 4.69 13.02 -0.32
N PRO A 109 4.68 11.73 -0.74
CA PRO A 109 4.05 10.64 0.01
C PRO A 109 4.87 10.15 1.21
N THR A 110 6.04 10.73 1.50
CA THR A 110 6.90 10.27 2.61
C THR A 110 6.14 10.31 3.93
N ASP A 111 6.35 9.27 4.75
CA ASP A 111 5.87 9.25 6.12
C ASP A 111 6.55 10.37 6.93
N PRO A 112 5.79 11.34 7.47
CA PRO A 112 6.37 12.46 8.19
C PRO A 112 7.19 12.03 9.41
N LYS A 113 6.89 10.86 10.00
CA LYS A 113 7.68 10.32 11.13
C LYS A 113 9.12 9.97 10.76
N VAL A 114 9.44 9.81 9.48
CA VAL A 114 10.82 9.65 9.01
C VAL A 114 11.67 10.88 9.34
N TYR A 115 11.06 12.08 9.32
CA TYR A 115 11.74 13.33 9.62
C TYR A 115 11.71 13.68 11.12
N GLU A 116 10.76 13.11 11.87
CA GLU A 116 10.65 13.30 13.31
C GLU A 116 11.54 12.30 14.06
N TYR A 117 12.71 12.73 14.50
CA TYR A 117 13.47 11.97 15.50
C TYR A 117 12.70 11.98 16.82
N ARG A 118 11.95 10.91 17.12
CA ARG A 118 11.23 10.78 18.39
C ARG A 118 12.05 9.96 19.37
N LYS A 119 12.52 10.63 20.43
CA LYS A 119 13.23 10.06 21.57
C LYS A 119 12.32 9.24 22.50
N ASP A 120 11.00 9.27 22.25
CA ASP A 120 9.99 8.63 23.08
C ASP A 120 9.47 7.35 22.42
N GLN A 121 9.80 6.21 23.02
CA GLN A 121 9.54 4.86 22.51
C GLN A 121 8.13 4.33 22.84
N SER A 122 7.23 5.12 23.43
CA SER A 122 6.05 4.56 24.10
C SER A 122 4.71 4.61 23.33
N ILE A 123 4.68 4.55 22.00
CA ILE A 123 3.39 4.41 21.27
C ILE A 123 3.41 3.18 20.36
N VAL A 124 2.53 2.23 20.66
CA VAL A 124 2.17 0.97 19.93
C VAL A 124 1.93 1.17 18.42
N THR A 125 1.92 2.41 17.93
CA THR A 125 1.61 2.79 16.54
C THR A 125 2.82 2.97 15.62
N ASN A 126 4.02 2.61 16.07
CA ASN A 126 5.27 2.78 15.31
C ASN A 126 5.98 1.46 15.04
N LYS A 127 6.63 1.38 13.88
CA LYS A 127 7.60 0.32 13.54
C LYS A 127 8.91 0.91 13.08
N TYR A 128 10.01 0.22 13.35
CA TYR A 128 11.33 0.64 12.89
C TYR A 128 11.55 0.24 11.43
N CYS A 129 12.19 1.11 10.64
CA CYS A 129 12.65 0.81 9.30
C CYS A 129 14.18 0.87 9.25
N ASP A 130 14.82 -0.27 9.01
CA ASP A 130 16.28 -0.38 8.97
C ASP A 130 16.91 0.46 7.86
N TYR A 131 16.24 0.55 6.69
CA TYR A 131 16.74 1.35 5.57
C TYR A 131 16.72 2.85 5.83
N CYS A 132 15.70 3.35 6.55
CA CYS A 132 15.60 4.77 6.88
C CYS A 132 16.27 5.12 8.21
N ALA A 133 16.68 4.10 8.99
CA ALA A 133 17.11 4.23 10.38
C ALA A 133 16.15 5.06 11.24
N SER A 134 14.83 4.91 11.01
CA SER A 134 13.79 5.74 11.64
C SER A 134 12.57 4.91 12.03
N TYR A 135 11.86 5.37 13.06
CA TYR A 135 10.50 4.87 13.33
C TYR A 135 9.52 5.46 12.31
N THR A 136 8.54 4.65 11.94
CA THR A 136 7.54 4.94 10.90
C THR A 136 6.17 4.46 11.37
N GLU A 137 5.09 4.94 10.79
CA GLU A 137 3.75 4.44 11.07
C GLU A 137 3.64 2.93 10.73
N LEU A 138 2.80 2.19 11.47
CA LEU A 138 2.60 0.75 11.26
C LEU A 138 2.28 0.39 9.80
N LYS A 139 1.47 1.21 9.12
CA LYS A 139 1.07 1.02 7.72
C LYS A 139 2.07 1.55 6.70
N ALA A 140 3.08 2.32 7.10
CA ALA A 140 4.07 2.86 6.17
C ALA A 140 4.92 1.76 5.53
N LYS A 141 5.45 1.92 4.32
CA LYS A 141 6.38 0.92 3.73
C LYS A 141 7.55 1.59 3.04
N HIS A 142 8.72 0.97 3.17
CA HIS A 142 9.92 1.42 2.48
C HIS A 142 9.84 1.05 0.99
N CYS A 143 9.87 2.05 0.13
CA CYS A 143 10.00 1.88 -1.31
C CYS A 143 11.47 2.00 -1.71
N ARG A 144 12.08 0.89 -2.12
CA ARG A 144 13.49 0.86 -2.55
C ARG A 144 13.75 1.74 -3.78
N SER A 145 12.77 1.85 -4.71
CA SER A 145 12.91 2.70 -5.91
C SER A 145 12.96 4.20 -5.61
N CYS A 146 12.33 4.63 -4.51
CA CYS A 146 12.31 6.03 -4.10
C CYS A 146 13.22 6.32 -2.88
N GLU A 147 13.80 5.27 -2.29
CA GLU A 147 14.60 5.30 -1.06
C GLU A 147 13.93 6.04 0.12
N ARG A 148 12.65 5.73 0.39
CA ARG A 148 11.88 6.34 1.49
C ARG A 148 10.76 5.44 2.00
N CYS A 149 10.33 5.71 3.24
CA CYS A 149 9.09 5.16 3.77
C CYS A 149 7.91 6.05 3.40
N VAL A 150 6.84 5.43 2.92
CA VAL A 150 5.62 6.09 2.45
C VAL A 150 4.48 5.73 3.39
N LYS A 151 3.76 6.73 3.88
CA LYS A 151 2.57 6.55 4.74
C LYS A 151 1.41 5.93 3.95
N ASP A 152 0.73 4.95 4.54
CA ASP A 152 -0.30 4.11 3.90
C ASP A 152 0.09 3.73 2.47
N PHE A 153 1.22 3.04 2.34
CA PHE A 153 1.80 2.74 1.04
C PHE A 153 0.86 1.89 0.18
N ASP A 154 0.54 2.40 -1.01
CA ASP A 154 -0.26 1.69 -1.99
C ASP A 154 0.63 0.96 -3.00
N HIS A 155 1.39 1.71 -3.79
CA HIS A 155 2.35 1.17 -4.75
C HIS A 155 3.38 2.22 -5.18
N HIS A 156 4.42 1.77 -5.88
CA HIS A 156 5.29 2.66 -6.64
C HIS A 156 4.77 2.76 -8.08
N CYS A 157 4.30 3.94 -8.50
CA CYS A 157 3.77 4.14 -9.83
C CYS A 157 4.89 4.52 -10.79
N ILE A 158 5.29 3.58 -11.64
CA ILE A 158 6.34 3.79 -12.65
C ILE A 158 5.96 4.85 -13.70
N TRP A 159 4.66 5.04 -13.95
CA TRP A 159 4.13 6.01 -14.92
C TRP A 159 4.16 7.45 -14.41
N LEU A 160 4.06 7.64 -13.09
CA LEU A 160 4.12 8.94 -12.43
C LEU A 160 5.48 9.20 -11.79
N ASN A 161 6.39 8.23 -11.87
CA ASN A 161 7.71 8.28 -11.28
C ASN A 161 7.68 8.64 -9.78
N ASN A 162 6.61 8.26 -9.08
CA ASN A 162 6.37 8.61 -7.68
C ASN A 162 5.69 7.45 -6.95
N CYS A 163 5.83 7.40 -5.62
CA CYS A 163 5.00 6.50 -4.82
C CYS A 163 3.57 7.04 -4.69
N ILE A 164 2.60 6.14 -4.63
CA ILE A 164 1.23 6.42 -4.25
C ILE A 164 1.03 5.96 -2.81
N GLY A 165 0.52 6.86 -1.98
CA GLY A 165 0.22 6.61 -0.58
C GLY A 165 -0.74 7.68 -0.05
N HIS A 166 -0.88 7.77 1.28
CA HIS A 166 -1.88 8.61 1.94
C HIS A 166 -2.03 10.02 1.36
N ASN A 167 -0.90 10.73 1.23
CA ASN A 167 -0.89 12.16 0.92
C ASN A 167 -1.30 12.48 -0.52
N ASN A 168 -1.17 11.52 -1.45
CA ASN A 168 -1.42 11.73 -2.88
C ASN A 168 -2.44 10.78 -3.50
N TYR A 169 -2.95 9.79 -2.76
CA TYR A 169 -3.93 8.82 -3.26
C TYR A 169 -5.19 9.48 -3.83
N ARG A 170 -5.73 10.50 -3.17
CA ARG A 170 -6.94 11.20 -3.67
C ARG A 170 -6.73 11.81 -5.07
N TYR A 171 -5.56 12.40 -5.32
CA TYR A 171 -5.25 13.01 -6.61
C TYR A 171 -5.03 11.93 -7.67
N PHE A 172 -4.35 10.84 -7.30
CA PHE A 172 -4.17 9.67 -8.16
C PHE A 172 -5.51 9.07 -8.58
N PHE A 173 -6.42 8.85 -7.62
CA PHE A 173 -7.72 8.29 -7.91
C PHE A 173 -8.57 9.22 -8.78
N SER A 174 -8.60 10.52 -8.46
CA SER A 174 -9.33 11.51 -9.27
C SER A 174 -8.76 11.66 -10.68
N CYS A 175 -7.43 11.65 -10.86
CA CYS A 175 -6.84 11.73 -12.20
C CYS A 175 -7.12 10.46 -13.00
N LEU A 176 -7.05 9.27 -12.37
CA LEU A 176 -7.37 8.00 -13.01
C LEU A 176 -8.84 7.94 -13.45
N MET A 177 -9.77 8.37 -12.59
CA MET A 177 -11.20 8.43 -12.90
C MET A 177 -11.46 9.37 -14.07
N LEU A 178 -11.00 10.63 -13.97
CA LEU A 178 -11.24 11.64 -15.00
C LEU A 178 -10.58 11.26 -16.34
N TYR A 179 -9.36 10.72 -16.30
CA TYR A 179 -8.69 10.26 -17.52
C TYR A 179 -9.44 9.07 -18.15
N THR A 180 -10.12 8.23 -17.35
CA THR A 180 -10.93 7.12 -17.88
C THR A 180 -12.14 7.64 -18.64
N VAL A 181 -12.84 8.62 -18.08
CA VAL A 181 -13.97 9.29 -18.75
C VAL A 181 -13.52 9.99 -20.05
N LEU A 182 -12.40 10.73 -20.00
CA LEU A 182 -11.84 11.40 -21.17
C LEU A 182 -11.43 10.41 -22.26
N SER A 183 -10.84 9.26 -21.90
CA SER A 183 -10.49 8.19 -22.84
C SER A 183 -11.72 7.65 -23.58
N TYR A 184 -12.84 7.38 -22.87
CA TYR A 184 -14.08 6.95 -23.52
C TYR A 184 -14.63 8.00 -24.48
N ALA A 185 -14.68 9.26 -24.03
CA ALA A 185 -15.15 10.36 -24.87
C ALA A 185 -14.29 10.49 -26.14
N PHE A 186 -12.95 10.39 -26.01
CA PHE A 186 -12.02 10.49 -27.12
C PHE A 186 -12.26 9.38 -28.14
N ILE A 187 -12.42 8.13 -27.69
CA ILE A 187 -12.71 6.98 -28.55
C ILE A 187 -14.02 7.18 -29.31
N ILE A 188 -15.09 7.57 -28.61
CA ILE A 188 -16.42 7.77 -29.23
C ILE A 188 -16.34 8.83 -30.34
N VAL A 189 -15.76 10.00 -30.04
CA VAL A 189 -15.63 11.09 -31.02
C VAL A 189 -14.76 10.66 -32.20
N SER A 190 -13.66 9.94 -31.95
CA SER A 190 -12.77 9.46 -33.01
C SER A 190 -13.44 8.44 -33.92
N ILE A 191 -14.26 7.53 -33.38
CA ILE A 191 -15.06 6.58 -34.17
C ILE A 191 -16.07 7.33 -35.05
N LEU A 192 -16.76 8.34 -34.51
CA LEU A 192 -17.70 9.16 -35.27
C LEU A 192 -17.02 9.89 -36.44
N CYS A 193 -15.78 10.34 -36.25
CA CYS A 193 -14.97 10.95 -37.31
C CYS A 193 -14.66 9.97 -38.44
N VAL A 194 -14.35 8.71 -38.11
CA VAL A 194 -14.00 7.66 -39.08
C VAL A 194 -15.23 7.18 -39.86
N ILE A 195 -16.39 7.03 -39.20
CA ILE A 195 -17.62 6.52 -39.85
C ILE A 195 -18.28 7.57 -40.76
N ASN A 196 -18.03 8.86 -40.55
CA ASN A 196 -18.64 9.95 -41.32
C ASN A 196 -17.60 10.79 -42.10
N PRO A 197 -16.81 10.17 -43.02
CA PRO A 197 -15.70 10.84 -43.68
C PRO A 197 -16.15 11.91 -44.69
N HIS A 198 -17.38 11.84 -45.23
CA HIS A 198 -17.87 12.81 -46.21
C HIS A 198 -17.99 14.26 -45.68
N LYS A 199 -18.01 14.45 -44.36
CA LYS A 199 -17.93 15.80 -43.74
C LYS A 199 -16.48 16.29 -43.58
N ASN A 200 -15.47 15.47 -43.91
CA ASN A 200 -14.05 15.67 -43.62
C ASN A 200 -13.18 16.06 -44.81
N SER A 201 -13.70 16.68 -45.88
CA SER A 201 -12.91 17.04 -47.09
C SER A 201 -11.81 18.14 -46.90
N LEU A 202 -11.17 18.21 -45.74
CA LEU A 202 -10.05 19.10 -45.42
C LEU A 202 -8.69 18.55 -45.90
N PHE A 203 -8.55 17.24 -46.12
CA PHE A 203 -7.27 16.64 -46.46
C PHE A 203 -7.31 15.93 -47.80
N SER A 204 -6.33 16.20 -48.66
CA SER A 204 -6.09 15.48 -49.91
C SER A 204 -5.68 14.00 -49.70
N PHE A 205 -5.50 13.59 -48.44
CA PHE A 205 -5.01 12.29 -47.99
C PHE A 205 -6.04 11.56 -47.11
N GLU A 206 -7.32 11.56 -47.50
CA GLU A 206 -8.40 11.01 -46.68
C GLU A 206 -8.14 9.56 -46.23
N GLU A 207 -7.65 8.70 -47.12
CA GLU A 207 -7.35 7.29 -46.81
C GLU A 207 -6.23 7.14 -45.77
N VAL A 208 -5.14 7.90 -45.89
CA VAL A 208 -4.01 7.83 -44.96
C VAL A 208 -4.42 8.32 -43.57
N VAL A 209 -5.22 9.39 -43.50
CA VAL A 209 -5.74 9.92 -42.23
C VAL A 209 -6.69 8.93 -41.58
N ILE A 210 -7.59 8.29 -42.35
CA ILE A 210 -8.50 7.27 -41.84
C ILE A 210 -7.73 6.08 -41.27
N ILE A 211 -6.72 5.58 -41.99
CA ILE A 211 -5.87 4.48 -41.52
C ILE A 211 -5.16 4.88 -40.22
N TRP A 212 -4.50 6.05 -40.20
CA TRP A 212 -3.79 6.57 -39.04
C TRP A 212 -4.68 6.69 -37.80
N VAL A 213 -5.83 7.37 -37.94
CA VAL A 213 -6.79 7.56 -36.84
C VAL A 213 -7.35 6.20 -36.38
N SER A 214 -7.65 5.28 -37.30
CA SER A 214 -8.15 3.94 -36.95
C SER A 214 -7.11 3.13 -36.16
N THR A 215 -5.83 3.19 -36.54
CA THR A 215 -4.75 2.55 -35.78
C THR A 215 -4.63 3.14 -34.37
N LEU A 216 -4.71 4.46 -34.23
CA LEU A 216 -4.68 5.11 -32.91
C LEU A 216 -5.89 4.77 -32.05
N ILE A 217 -7.09 4.68 -32.64
CA ILE A 217 -8.30 4.20 -31.95
C ILE A 217 -8.08 2.79 -31.43
N PHE A 218 -7.59 1.87 -32.27
CA PHE A 218 -7.33 0.49 -31.88
C PHE A 218 -6.38 0.40 -30.68
N ILE A 219 -5.26 1.13 -30.73
CA ILE A 219 -4.30 1.20 -29.63
C ILE A 219 -4.97 1.81 -28.38
N LYS A 220 -5.73 2.90 -28.53
CA LYS A 220 -6.41 3.58 -27.41
C LYS A 220 -7.46 2.69 -26.75
N VAL A 221 -8.17 1.86 -27.50
CA VAL A 221 -9.14 0.90 -26.96
C VAL A 221 -8.46 -0.11 -26.04
N ILE A 222 -7.30 -0.65 -26.44
CA ILE A 222 -6.52 -1.58 -25.60
C ILE A 222 -6.11 -0.89 -24.30
N PHE A 223 -5.53 0.32 -24.37
CA PHE A 223 -5.17 1.08 -23.18
C PHE A 223 -6.38 1.43 -22.32
N CYS A 224 -7.52 1.77 -22.92
CA CYS A 224 -8.74 2.09 -22.20
C CYS A 224 -9.28 0.88 -21.43
N ILE A 225 -9.20 -0.34 -21.99
CA ILE A 225 -9.58 -1.57 -21.28
C ILE A 225 -8.70 -1.77 -20.04
N LEU A 226 -7.38 -1.66 -20.20
CA LEU A 226 -6.43 -1.81 -19.08
C LEU A 226 -6.64 -0.73 -18.02
N GLN A 227 -6.89 0.51 -18.45
CA GLN A 227 -7.15 1.64 -17.58
C GLN A 227 -8.47 1.50 -16.82
N THR A 228 -9.53 1.03 -17.47
CA THR A 228 -10.81 0.73 -16.82
C THR A 228 -10.65 -0.42 -15.81
N ALA A 229 -9.89 -1.45 -16.15
CA ALA A 229 -9.58 -2.53 -15.20
C ALA A 229 -8.84 -2.00 -13.96
N LEU A 230 -7.86 -1.10 -14.15
CA LEU A 230 -7.16 -0.44 -13.05
C LEU A 230 -8.11 0.43 -12.21
N PHE A 231 -8.98 1.21 -12.85
CA PHE A 231 -9.96 2.04 -12.15
C PHE A 231 -10.93 1.19 -11.32
N VAL A 232 -11.51 0.14 -11.90
CA VAL A 232 -12.40 -0.80 -11.21
C VAL A 232 -11.67 -1.49 -10.04
N PHE A 233 -10.41 -1.87 -10.23
CA PHE A 233 -9.59 -2.43 -9.17
C PHE A 233 -9.41 -1.44 -8.01
N HIS A 234 -9.10 -0.16 -8.27
CA HIS A 234 -8.99 0.84 -7.22
C HIS A 234 -10.33 1.18 -6.55
N VAL A 235 -11.45 1.13 -7.27
CA VAL A 235 -12.79 1.20 -6.68
C VAL A 235 -13.01 0.03 -5.72
N PHE A 236 -12.68 -1.20 -6.12
CA PHE A 236 -12.75 -2.38 -5.26
C PHE A 236 -11.90 -2.21 -3.99
N LEU A 237 -10.67 -1.71 -4.11
CA LEU A 237 -9.78 -1.45 -2.97
C LEU A 237 -10.37 -0.41 -1.99
N LEU A 238 -10.94 0.67 -2.51
CA LEU A 238 -11.63 1.69 -1.71
C LEU A 238 -12.82 1.11 -0.95
N LEU A 239 -13.66 0.32 -1.61
CA LEU A 239 -14.83 -0.33 -0.98
C LEU A 239 -14.42 -1.31 0.12
N ASN A 240 -13.21 -1.87 0.04
CA ASN A 240 -12.66 -2.80 1.04
C ASN A 240 -11.72 -2.12 2.04
N ASN A 241 -11.59 -0.78 1.99
CA ASN A 241 -10.69 0.02 2.83
C ASN A 241 -9.27 -0.56 2.93
N MET A 242 -8.71 -0.93 1.78
CA MET A 242 -7.38 -1.55 1.70
C MET A 242 -6.54 -0.94 0.58
N THR A 243 -5.23 -0.99 0.76
CA THR A 243 -4.26 -0.59 -0.26
C THR A 243 -3.95 -1.74 -1.22
N THR A 244 -3.43 -1.43 -2.41
CA THR A 244 -2.89 -2.40 -3.37
C THR A 244 -1.85 -3.31 -2.71
N TYR A 245 -0.95 -2.72 -1.92
CA TYR A 245 0.06 -3.47 -1.17
C TYR A 245 -0.57 -4.47 -0.18
N GLU A 246 -1.59 -4.06 0.57
CA GLU A 246 -2.28 -4.95 1.51
C GLU A 246 -3.01 -6.08 0.79
N PHE A 247 -3.67 -5.78 -0.33
CA PHE A 247 -4.32 -6.80 -1.16
C PHE A 247 -3.32 -7.86 -1.63
N ILE A 248 -2.21 -7.44 -2.26
CA ILE A 248 -1.18 -8.35 -2.79
C ILE A 248 -0.54 -9.19 -1.68
N ASN A 249 -0.37 -8.63 -0.48
CA ASN A 249 0.29 -9.33 0.63
C ASN A 249 -0.69 -10.07 1.56
N LYS A 250 -2.00 -10.03 1.31
CA LYS A 250 -3.02 -10.63 2.18
C LYS A 250 -2.80 -12.14 2.32
N ASP A 251 -2.57 -12.85 1.22
CA ASP A 251 -2.39 -14.30 1.24
C ASP A 251 -1.07 -14.71 1.89
N ARG A 252 -0.01 -13.91 1.70
CA ARG A 252 1.28 -14.11 2.38
C ARG A 252 1.16 -13.97 3.90
N ARG A 253 0.31 -13.06 4.38
CA ARG A 253 0.03 -12.90 5.82
C ARG A 253 -0.76 -14.08 6.34
N LYS A 254 -1.86 -14.46 5.68
CA LYS A 254 -2.67 -15.63 6.06
C LYS A 254 -1.82 -16.89 6.22
N VAL A 255 -0.97 -17.21 5.23
CA VAL A 255 -0.08 -18.38 5.30
C VAL A 255 0.89 -18.28 6.49
N LYS A 256 1.49 -17.11 6.72
CA LYS A 256 2.38 -16.90 7.87
C LYS A 256 1.64 -17.04 9.19
N ASP A 257 0.45 -16.49 9.32
CA ASP A 257 -0.34 -16.51 10.53
C ASP A 257 -0.82 -17.94 10.83
N SER A 258 -1.27 -18.68 9.83
CA SER A 258 -1.58 -20.12 9.95
C SER A 258 -0.35 -20.93 10.39
N SER A 259 0.82 -20.70 9.78
CA SER A 259 2.05 -21.41 10.16
C SER A 259 2.55 -21.07 11.57
N LYS A 260 2.33 -19.83 12.04
CA LYS A 260 2.65 -19.41 13.41
C LYS A 260 1.70 -20.04 14.41
N LEU A 261 0.41 -20.10 14.08
CA LEU A 261 -0.61 -20.73 14.91
C LEU A 261 -0.32 -22.23 15.06
N GLU A 262 0.00 -22.92 13.96
CA GLU A 262 0.37 -24.33 13.97
C GLU A 262 1.57 -24.61 14.88
N LYS A 263 2.67 -23.85 14.74
CA LYS A 263 3.83 -23.94 15.63
C LYS A 263 3.51 -23.65 17.10
N SER A 264 2.59 -22.72 17.35
CA SER A 264 2.16 -22.39 18.72
C SER A 264 1.35 -23.52 19.35
N ILE A 265 0.49 -24.17 18.55
CA ILE A 265 -0.28 -25.35 18.95
C ILE A 265 0.69 -26.52 19.24
N GLU A 266 1.64 -26.81 18.36
CA GLU A 266 2.65 -27.87 18.57
C GLU A 266 3.44 -27.65 19.86
N LYS A 267 3.91 -26.42 20.11
CA LYS A 267 4.64 -26.08 21.33
C LYS A 267 3.77 -26.27 22.58
N SER A 268 2.49 -25.90 22.53
CA SER A 268 1.56 -26.10 23.65
C SER A 268 1.30 -27.58 23.94
N GLN A 269 1.19 -28.41 22.91
CA GLN A 269 1.01 -29.86 23.05
C GLN A 269 2.24 -30.53 23.66
N GLN A 270 3.46 -30.14 23.24
CA GLN A 270 4.70 -30.65 23.83
C GLN A 270 4.82 -30.33 25.31
N ILE A 271 4.47 -29.10 25.73
CA ILE A 271 4.47 -28.70 27.14
C ILE A 271 3.45 -29.52 27.94
N ASN A 272 2.24 -29.73 27.41
CA ASN A 272 1.22 -30.53 28.08
C ASN A 272 1.65 -31.99 28.26
N VAL A 273 2.26 -32.61 27.24
CA VAL A 273 2.80 -33.97 27.32
C VAL A 273 3.93 -34.04 28.36
N PHE A 274 4.85 -33.08 28.35
CA PHE A 274 5.96 -33.02 29.31
C PHE A 274 5.43 -32.91 30.76
N ASN A 275 4.49 -32.00 31.01
CA ASN A 275 3.88 -31.83 32.33
C ASN A 275 3.13 -33.09 32.79
N PHE A 276 2.44 -33.79 31.88
CA PHE A 276 1.78 -35.05 32.17
C PHE A 276 2.79 -36.14 32.57
N LEU A 277 3.88 -36.29 31.82
CA LEU A 277 4.94 -37.27 32.11
C LEU A 277 5.62 -36.97 33.44
N ALA A 278 5.95 -35.71 33.73
CA ALA A 278 6.54 -35.31 35.00
C ALA A 278 5.62 -35.63 36.19
N HIS A 279 4.31 -35.37 36.07
CA HIS A 279 3.34 -35.74 37.11
C HIS A 279 3.16 -37.26 37.25
N TYR A 280 3.25 -38.01 36.15
CA TYR A 280 3.16 -39.47 36.18
C TYR A 280 4.37 -40.11 36.87
N GLU A 281 5.57 -39.60 36.59
CA GLU A 281 6.82 -40.02 37.25
C GLU A 281 6.79 -39.70 38.75
N ASP A 282 6.30 -38.53 39.13
CA ASP A 282 6.17 -38.15 40.54
C ASP A 282 5.19 -39.07 41.31
N ARG A 283 4.04 -39.42 40.71
CA ARG A 283 3.08 -40.34 41.34
C ARG A 283 3.56 -41.79 41.43
N ASN A 284 4.37 -42.24 40.48
CA ASN A 284 4.80 -43.64 40.39
C ASN A 284 6.24 -43.87 40.87
N SER A 285 6.92 -42.84 41.35
CA SER A 285 8.22 -42.98 41.98
C SER A 285 8.08 -43.78 43.29
N PRO A 286 8.82 -44.89 43.47
CA PRO A 286 8.75 -45.66 44.71
C PRO A 286 9.21 -44.78 45.88
N GLN A 287 8.43 -44.75 46.96
CA GLN A 287 8.79 -44.09 48.21
C GLN A 287 10.09 -44.69 48.75
N THR A 288 11.22 -44.08 48.40
CA THR A 288 12.50 -44.32 49.05
C THR A 288 12.90 -43.02 49.76
N SER A 289 13.26 -43.17 51.03
CA SER A 289 13.60 -42.11 51.97
C SER A 289 14.60 -41.08 51.40
N PRO A 290 14.60 -39.83 51.90
CA PRO A 290 15.26 -38.73 51.22
C PRO A 290 16.78 -38.85 51.35
N LYS A 291 17.46 -39.26 50.27
CA LYS A 291 18.86 -38.90 50.05
C LYS A 291 18.90 -37.68 49.14
N LYS A 292 19.32 -36.55 49.71
CA LYS A 292 19.74 -35.35 48.97
C LYS A 292 20.67 -35.76 47.83
N LYS A 293 20.17 -35.74 46.59
CA LYS A 293 21.00 -35.70 45.39
C LYS A 293 20.95 -34.29 44.86
N ASN A 294 22.08 -33.58 45.00
CA ASN A 294 22.36 -32.38 44.23
C ASN A 294 22.45 -32.81 42.76
N ILE A 295 21.36 -32.64 42.02
CA ILE A 295 21.41 -32.67 40.56
C ILE A 295 21.82 -31.26 40.14
N GLN A 296 23.07 -31.13 39.69
CA GLN A 296 23.53 -29.92 39.02
C GLN A 296 22.68 -29.73 37.76
N LEU A 297 21.93 -28.63 37.72
CA LEU A 297 21.33 -28.08 36.51
C LEU A 297 22.46 -27.69 35.55
N ASN A 298 22.88 -28.60 34.68
CA ASN A 298 23.68 -28.28 33.51
C ASN A 298 23.05 -29.04 32.34
N ASN A 299 22.12 -28.37 31.66
CA ASN A 299 21.69 -28.55 30.27
C ASN A 299 20.18 -28.32 30.10
N MET A 300 19.73 -27.06 30.22
CA MET A 300 18.59 -26.54 29.47
C MET A 300 18.84 -25.05 29.14
N PRO A 301 18.35 -24.54 28.00
CA PRO A 301 18.49 -23.13 27.64
C PRO A 301 17.70 -22.27 28.62
N ASN A 302 18.34 -21.25 29.18
CA ASN A 302 17.70 -20.22 30.00
C ASN A 302 16.51 -19.62 29.24
N HIS A 303 15.30 -19.72 29.82
CA HIS A 303 14.22 -18.71 29.77
C HIS A 303 12.89 -19.36 30.19
N VAL A 304 12.67 -19.60 31.48
CA VAL A 304 11.34 -19.56 32.10
C VAL A 304 11.51 -19.18 33.58
N LEU A 305 11.28 -17.92 33.92
CA LEU A 305 10.89 -17.51 35.26
C LEU A 305 9.54 -16.81 35.11
N VAL A 306 8.49 -17.40 35.68
CA VAL A 306 7.22 -16.71 35.93
C VAL A 306 6.89 -16.97 37.39
N ASP A 307 6.90 -15.88 38.16
CA ASP A 307 6.48 -15.83 39.56
C ASP A 307 5.01 -16.26 39.70
N SER A 308 4.75 -17.24 40.56
CA SER A 308 3.41 -17.58 41.02
C SER A 308 3.13 -16.86 42.34
N GLN A 309 2.29 -15.83 42.34
CA GLN A 309 1.58 -15.39 43.53
C GLN A 309 0.08 -15.35 43.23
N VAL A 310 -0.65 -16.36 43.70
CA VAL A 310 -2.12 -16.34 43.80
C VAL A 310 -2.46 -16.55 45.28
N GLY A 311 -2.96 -15.49 45.92
CA GLY A 311 -3.57 -15.54 47.26
C GLY A 311 -5.06 -15.92 47.19
N PRO A 312 -5.69 -16.30 48.32
CA PRO A 312 -7.01 -16.93 48.33
C PRO A 312 -8.15 -15.91 48.24
N ILE A 313 -9.22 -16.33 47.55
CA ILE A 313 -10.48 -15.60 47.34
C ILE A 313 -11.40 -15.84 48.54
N THR A 314 -11.92 -14.77 49.16
CA THR A 314 -13.01 -14.84 50.15
C THR A 314 -14.33 -14.42 49.52
N GLU A 315 -15.35 -15.26 49.71
CA GLU A 315 -16.75 -15.04 49.32
C GLU A 315 -17.40 -13.93 50.16
N LYS A 316 -18.28 -13.14 49.53
CA LYS A 316 -19.32 -12.37 50.21
C LYS A 316 -20.66 -12.52 49.48
N GLU A 317 -21.66 -12.90 50.26
CA GLU A 317 -23.08 -13.06 49.94
C GLU A 317 -23.79 -11.76 49.48
N PRO A 318 -24.98 -11.88 48.86
CA PRO A 318 -25.69 -10.76 48.26
C PRO A 318 -26.69 -10.10 49.23
N GLU A 319 -26.85 -8.78 49.12
CA GLU A 319 -28.04 -8.08 49.62
C GLU A 319 -28.72 -7.35 48.45
N GLU A 320 -29.95 -7.78 48.18
CA GLU A 320 -31.04 -7.01 47.55
C GLU A 320 -31.93 -6.44 48.67
N PRO A 321 -32.88 -5.50 48.41
CA PRO A 321 -33.44 -5.11 47.11
C PRO A 321 -33.18 -3.66 46.66
#